data_AF-A0A4U5QFT2-F1
#
_entry.id   AF-A0A4U5QFT2-F1
#
_cell.length_a   1.000
_cell.length_b   1.000
_cell.length_c   1.000
_cell.angle_alpha   90.00
_cell.angle_beta   90.00
_cell.angle_gamma   90.00
#
_symmetry.space_group_name_H-M   'P 1'
#
loop_
_entity.id
_entity.type
_entity.pdbx_description
1 polymer ?
#
loop_
_entity_poly.entity_id
_entity_poly.type
_entity_poly.pdbx_seq_one_letter_code
_entity_poly.pdbx_strand_id
1 'polypeptide(L)'
;MKKNKLDVCGLLETKMLPARIASMHARRLKHWQYLSNAELAHTARIVLFWNPDTVHVTLLASSAQAIHISITCLISHVSFKATFVYGFNSITARRPLWEELRSWNSNHPWLILGDFNSLLSPFDKHNGGAISSYEVSDFSGCCLDIGLRDVNYTGCHYTWSNDTVWKAFSDHSPAVVRLDPYVQGRRSFKFFNMWAAHDQFLGVVSSCWSSSIYGTPMYILCRKLKLLKGPLKELNRLHFSHISERVSRLESQLDQLQTTFQQDRDNPLLLEQDKLLRHKLSSLKFAENQFFRQKIKCQFLKDSDRGSKFFHALMGHNHRRNFIPSITCSNGWTTTSLKEVGDAFVSYYQQLLGTPKPTIPLDRDIIQRGPCLSSHLQGALLSPVSQDDIQQVVFSIANEKAPGPDRYSSFFFKQAWPIVGGDFCAAIQDFFHTSWLLKQKVLSKILASRFAQVLHEMVSPMQNAFLGGRYMSDNINLVQELLRQYCRKRSSPRCLLKVDFKKAFDSVQWDFLESLLCHIGFPAHFVVLVMQCISSASYSVAVNGDIHGFFSGQCGWLHLVDPGATLFVPFVESHHHGSGCYLSTLWGLRGGECLYDEKLG
;
A
#
# COMPACT_ATOMS: atom_id res chain seq x y z
N MET A 1 16.72 24.78 -7.31
CA MET A 1 17.20 24.88 -5.92
C MET A 1 16.10 25.24 -4.93
N LYS A 2 15.39 26.38 -5.06
CA LYS A 2 14.30 26.77 -4.13
C LYS A 2 13.16 25.74 -3.98
N LYS A 3 12.73 25.09 -5.07
CA LYS A 3 11.62 24.12 -5.06
C LYS A 3 11.91 22.82 -4.28
N ASN A 4 13.18 22.42 -4.22
CA ASN A 4 13.61 21.16 -3.57
C ASN A 4 14.41 21.39 -2.28
N LYS A 5 14.50 22.63 -1.79
CA LYS A 5 15.27 23.03 -0.59
C LYS A 5 16.66 22.38 -0.54
N LEU A 6 17.41 22.45 -1.65
CA LEU A 6 18.78 21.93 -1.69
C LEU A 6 19.68 22.80 -0.82
N ASP A 7 20.61 22.19 -0.09
CA ASP A 7 21.65 22.89 0.70
C ASP A 7 23.05 22.72 0.12
N VAL A 8 23.31 21.64 -0.63
CA VAL A 8 24.56 21.38 -1.36
C VAL A 8 24.22 20.90 -2.77
N CYS A 9 24.98 21.35 -3.77
CA CYS A 9 24.79 21.01 -5.17
C CYS A 9 26.16 20.84 -5.85
N GLY A 10 26.37 19.71 -6.52
CA GLY A 10 27.54 19.49 -7.37
C GLY A 10 27.14 19.46 -8.84
N LEU A 11 27.78 20.29 -9.66
CA LEU A 11 27.67 20.28 -11.11
C LEU A 11 28.91 19.61 -11.70
N LEU A 12 28.69 18.58 -12.51
CA LEU A 12 29.73 17.83 -13.20
C LEU A 12 29.69 18.17 -14.70
N GLU A 13 30.82 17.99 -15.37
CA GLU A 13 31.03 18.24 -16.80
C GLU A 13 30.69 19.66 -17.28
N THR A 14 30.82 20.67 -16.42
CA THR A 14 30.36 22.01 -16.82
C THR A 14 31.20 22.62 -17.96
N LYS A 15 32.46 22.19 -18.11
CA LYS A 15 33.44 22.71 -19.11
C LYS A 15 33.48 24.24 -19.12
N MET A 16 33.20 24.88 -17.98
CA MET A 16 33.06 26.32 -17.87
C MET A 16 34.40 26.98 -17.55
N LEU A 17 34.65 28.14 -18.16
CA LEU A 17 35.75 29.03 -17.77
C LEU A 17 35.43 29.67 -16.40
N PRO A 18 36.45 29.92 -15.54
CA PRO A 18 36.26 30.55 -14.23
C PRO A 18 35.42 31.83 -14.26
N ALA A 19 35.64 32.70 -15.26
CA ALA A 19 34.87 33.93 -15.45
C ALA A 19 33.36 33.70 -15.65
N ARG A 20 32.97 32.60 -16.33
CA ARG A 20 31.55 32.24 -16.53
C ARG A 20 30.93 31.72 -15.24
N ILE A 21 31.69 30.99 -14.41
CA ILE A 21 31.23 30.49 -13.11
C ILE A 21 30.99 31.65 -12.17
N ALA A 22 31.94 32.60 -12.09
CA ALA A 22 31.79 33.83 -11.31
C ALA A 22 30.55 34.63 -11.76
N SER A 23 30.33 34.77 -13.07
CA SER A 23 29.15 35.42 -13.62
C SER A 23 27.83 34.69 -13.32
N MET A 24 27.84 33.35 -13.31
CA MET A 24 26.67 32.53 -12.98
C MET A 24 26.33 32.63 -11.49
N HIS A 25 27.36 32.51 -10.64
CA HIS A 25 27.26 32.67 -9.18
C HIS A 25 26.68 34.04 -8.81
N ALA A 26 27.26 35.11 -9.36
CA ALA A 26 26.82 36.48 -9.14
C ALA A 26 25.39 36.75 -9.63
N ARG A 27 24.84 35.99 -10.58
CA ARG A 27 23.47 36.21 -11.09
C ARG A 27 22.41 35.35 -10.42
N ARG A 28 22.72 34.08 -10.14
CA ARG A 28 21.72 33.08 -9.76
C ARG A 28 21.88 32.53 -8.35
N LEU A 29 23.07 32.63 -7.76
CA LEU A 29 23.45 31.96 -6.50
C LEU A 29 24.23 32.87 -5.56
N LYS A 30 23.89 34.16 -5.53
CA LYS A 30 24.60 35.20 -4.73
C LYS A 30 24.78 34.86 -3.25
N HIS A 31 23.82 34.14 -2.66
CA HIS A 31 23.81 33.78 -1.25
C HIS A 31 24.50 32.45 -0.95
N TRP A 32 24.93 31.72 -1.98
CA TRP A 32 25.60 30.44 -1.82
C TRP A 32 27.10 30.63 -1.94
N GLN A 33 27.90 29.77 -1.33
CA GLN A 33 29.34 29.71 -1.58
C GLN A 33 29.62 28.65 -2.65
N TYR A 34 30.80 28.72 -3.26
CA TYR A 34 31.18 27.77 -4.31
C TYR A 34 32.66 27.39 -4.26
N LEU A 35 32.95 26.20 -4.81
CA LEU A 35 34.28 25.65 -4.99
C LEU A 35 34.35 25.00 -6.37
N SER A 36 35.50 25.06 -7.05
CA SER A 36 35.69 24.36 -8.32
C SER A 36 37.11 23.83 -8.48
N ASN A 37 37.29 22.81 -9.32
CA ASN A 37 38.62 22.31 -9.68
C ASN A 37 39.22 23.01 -10.92
N ALA A 38 38.75 24.22 -11.25
CA ALA A 38 39.12 24.91 -12.48
C ALA A 38 40.63 25.20 -12.61
N GLU A 39 41.30 25.43 -11.48
CA GLU A 39 42.75 25.71 -11.42
C GLU A 39 43.60 24.50 -11.84
N LEU A 40 43.10 23.27 -11.67
CA LEU A 40 43.83 22.03 -11.93
C LEU A 40 43.51 21.40 -13.29
N ALA A 41 42.37 21.73 -13.90
CA ALA A 41 41.87 21.09 -15.12
C ALA A 41 41.75 22.05 -16.34
N HIS A 42 42.25 23.29 -16.24
CA HIS A 42 42.14 24.40 -17.21
C HIS A 42 40.70 24.86 -17.55
N THR A 43 39.70 24.03 -17.29
CA THR A 43 38.25 24.28 -17.36
C THR A 43 37.60 23.61 -16.16
N ALA A 44 36.59 24.22 -15.53
CA ALA A 44 35.96 23.61 -14.37
C ALA A 44 35.13 22.40 -14.79
N ARG A 45 35.58 21.21 -14.39
CA ARG A 45 34.84 19.96 -14.62
C ARG A 45 33.90 19.66 -13.46
N ILE A 46 34.28 20.08 -12.25
CA ILE A 46 33.50 19.89 -11.03
C ILE A 46 33.32 21.26 -10.37
N VAL A 47 32.07 21.66 -10.12
CA VAL A 47 31.73 22.89 -9.41
C VAL A 47 30.74 22.55 -8.30
N LEU A 48 31.10 22.83 -7.06
CA LEU A 48 30.25 22.66 -5.89
C LEU A 48 29.69 24.00 -5.47
N PHE A 49 28.41 24.01 -5.08
CA PHE A 49 27.72 25.14 -4.48
C PHE A 49 27.08 24.68 -3.18
N TRP A 50 27.12 25.50 -2.14
CA TRP A 50 26.40 25.22 -0.90
C TRP A 50 25.83 26.47 -0.26
N ASN A 51 24.81 26.28 0.58
CA ASN A 51 24.22 27.33 1.40
C ASN A 51 25.01 27.49 2.72
N PRO A 52 25.75 28.59 2.93
CA PRO A 52 26.54 28.78 4.14
C PRO A 52 25.70 28.93 5.42
N ASP A 53 24.41 29.25 5.29
CA ASP A 53 23.49 29.41 6.44
C ASP A 53 23.11 28.06 7.08
N THR A 54 23.16 26.96 6.31
CA THR A 54 22.67 25.64 6.75
C THR A 54 23.79 24.61 6.85
N VAL A 55 24.85 24.76 6.05
CA VAL A 55 25.97 23.81 6.00
C VAL A 55 27.31 24.54 5.92
N HIS A 56 28.28 24.02 6.65
CA HIS A 56 29.68 24.39 6.53
C HIS A 56 30.42 23.35 5.69
N VAL A 57 31.14 23.80 4.66
CA VAL A 57 31.90 22.93 3.77
C VAL A 57 33.38 23.30 3.86
N THR A 58 34.22 22.28 4.08
CA THR A 58 35.68 22.43 4.13
C THR A 58 36.32 21.59 3.03
N LEU A 59 37.18 22.20 2.22
CA LEU A 59 37.98 21.48 1.23
C LEU A 59 39.08 20.67 1.93
N LEU A 60 39.15 19.38 1.64
CA LEU A 60 40.18 18.48 2.17
C LEU A 60 41.24 18.17 1.10
N ALA A 61 40.81 17.84 -0.12
CA ALA A 61 41.69 17.62 -1.26
C ALA A 61 40.94 17.88 -2.59
N SER A 62 41.69 18.19 -3.65
CA SER A 62 41.15 18.45 -4.99
C SER A 62 42.11 17.91 -6.04
N SER A 63 41.57 17.30 -7.09
CA SER A 63 42.29 16.81 -8.26
C SER A 63 41.55 17.14 -9.55
N ALA A 64 42.15 16.80 -10.69
CA ALA A 64 41.50 16.99 -11.99
C ALA A 64 40.25 16.10 -12.17
N GLN A 65 40.14 15.01 -11.39
CA GLN A 65 39.07 14.00 -11.47
C GLN A 65 38.16 13.96 -10.25
N ALA A 66 38.52 14.58 -9.12
CA ALA A 66 37.69 14.56 -7.92
C ALA A 66 37.86 15.81 -7.03
N ILE A 67 36.82 16.14 -6.27
CA ILE A 67 36.87 17.11 -5.17
C ILE A 67 36.43 16.41 -3.88
N HIS A 68 37.31 16.35 -2.87
CA HIS A 68 37.09 15.75 -1.56
C HIS A 68 36.84 16.83 -0.51
N ILE A 69 35.66 16.80 0.13
CA ILE A 69 35.21 17.81 1.09
C ILE A 69 34.68 17.17 2.38
N SER A 70 34.71 17.94 3.46
CA SER A 70 33.93 17.69 4.67
C SER A 70 32.69 18.58 4.66
N ILE A 71 31.52 18.00 4.94
CA ILE A 71 30.25 18.72 5.06
C ILE A 71 29.77 18.58 6.51
N THR A 72 29.54 19.71 7.16
CA THR A 72 28.96 19.78 8.51
C THR A 72 27.63 20.52 8.44
N CYS A 73 26.54 19.85 8.84
CA CYS A 73 25.25 20.49 8.97
C CYS A 73 25.22 21.35 10.24
N LEU A 74 24.93 22.65 10.10
CA LEU A 74 24.92 23.58 11.22
C LEU A 74 23.72 23.40 12.15
N ILE A 75 22.63 22.80 11.65
CA ILE A 75 21.39 22.58 12.42
C ILE A 75 21.46 21.28 13.23
N SER A 76 21.92 20.19 12.62
CA SER A 76 21.95 18.87 13.25
C SER A 76 23.30 18.52 13.88
N HIS A 77 24.34 19.33 13.63
CA HIS A 77 25.74 19.06 14.00
C HIS A 77 26.33 17.75 13.45
N VAL A 78 25.65 17.10 12.50
CA VAL A 78 26.16 15.91 11.81
C VAL A 78 27.22 16.33 10.80
N SER A 79 28.37 15.67 10.84
CA SER A 79 29.46 15.84 9.87
C SER A 79 29.76 14.54 9.13
N PHE A 80 30.01 14.66 7.82
CA PHE A 80 30.41 13.54 6.98
C PHE A 80 31.30 14.02 5.83
N LYS A 81 32.08 13.12 5.26
CA LYS A 81 32.90 13.41 4.09
C LYS A 81 32.11 13.16 2.82
N ALA A 82 32.30 14.01 1.81
CA ALA A 82 31.74 13.81 0.48
C ALA A 82 32.83 13.94 -0.59
N THR A 83 32.76 13.12 -1.63
CA THR A 83 33.68 13.18 -2.77
C THR A 83 32.90 13.20 -4.06
N PHE A 84 33.09 14.27 -4.82
CA PHE A 84 32.48 14.45 -6.13
C PHE A 84 33.48 14.03 -7.18
N VAL A 85 33.12 13.05 -8.00
CA VAL A 85 34.00 12.42 -8.98
C VAL A 85 33.52 12.73 -10.40
N TYR A 86 34.47 13.03 -11.26
CA TYR A 86 34.32 13.06 -12.72
C TYR A 86 35.57 12.39 -13.33
N GLY A 87 35.52 11.06 -13.44
CA GLY A 87 36.62 10.24 -13.95
C GLY A 87 36.88 10.49 -15.44
N PHE A 88 38.12 10.30 -15.90
CA PHE A 88 38.45 10.37 -17.33
C PHE A 88 37.96 9.14 -18.10
N ASN A 89 37.73 9.27 -19.40
CA ASN A 89 37.16 8.15 -20.18
C ASN A 89 38.16 6.98 -20.35
N SER A 90 39.46 7.29 -20.43
CA SER A 90 40.52 6.29 -20.60
C SER A 90 40.83 5.56 -19.28
N ILE A 91 40.99 4.23 -19.36
CA ILE A 91 41.30 3.35 -18.22
C ILE A 91 42.62 3.78 -17.55
N THR A 92 43.69 3.97 -18.33
CA THR A 92 45.01 4.36 -17.80
C THR A 92 44.96 5.72 -17.10
N ALA A 93 44.20 6.66 -17.65
CA ALA A 93 44.08 8.02 -17.11
C ALA A 93 43.25 8.08 -15.82
N ARG A 94 42.44 7.05 -15.54
CA ARG A 94 41.66 6.90 -14.30
C ARG A 94 42.43 6.28 -13.14
N ARG A 95 43.55 5.58 -13.38
CA ARG A 95 44.30 4.92 -12.29
C ARG A 95 44.68 5.85 -11.12
N PRO A 96 45.12 7.11 -11.36
CA PRO A 96 45.40 8.04 -10.27
C PRO A 96 44.19 8.33 -9.37
N LEU A 97 42.98 8.36 -9.93
CA LEU A 97 41.75 8.57 -9.17
C LEU A 97 41.54 7.45 -8.13
N TRP A 98 41.83 6.19 -8.49
CA TRP A 98 41.70 5.06 -7.57
C TRP A 98 42.72 5.11 -6.44
N GLU A 99 43.94 5.54 -6.72
CA GLU A 99 44.98 5.76 -5.70
C GLU A 99 44.61 6.90 -4.75
N GLU A 100 44.08 8.01 -5.28
CA GLU A 100 43.56 9.13 -4.50
C GLU A 100 42.44 8.68 -3.55
N LEU A 101 41.43 7.95 -4.05
CA LEU A 101 40.33 7.45 -3.22
C LEU A 101 40.83 6.50 -2.12
N ARG A 102 41.81 5.63 -2.42
CA ARG A 102 42.45 4.79 -1.39
C ARG A 102 43.14 5.63 -0.32
N SER A 103 43.83 6.69 -0.70
CA SER A 103 44.53 7.57 0.23
C SER A 103 43.60 8.40 1.13
N TRP A 104 42.40 8.75 0.64
CA TRP A 104 41.42 9.58 1.37
C TRP A 104 40.51 8.76 2.29
N ASN A 105 40.64 7.43 2.27
CA ASN A 105 39.87 6.54 3.13
C ASN A 105 40.10 6.87 4.61
N SER A 106 39.01 6.90 5.38
CA SER A 106 39.07 7.25 6.80
C SER A 106 37.87 6.67 7.56
N ASN A 107 37.95 6.64 8.89
CA ASN A 107 36.90 6.08 9.75
C ASN A 107 35.65 6.97 9.92
N HIS A 108 35.46 7.98 9.06
CA HIS A 108 34.28 8.85 9.09
C HIS A 108 33.25 8.41 8.04
N PRO A 109 31.94 8.66 8.24
CA PRO A 109 30.93 8.46 7.20
C PRO A 109 31.35 9.18 5.92
N TRP A 110 31.47 8.42 4.83
CA TRP A 110 32.02 8.92 3.58
C TRP A 110 31.11 8.59 2.42
N LEU A 111 30.65 9.63 1.72
CA LEU A 111 29.82 9.53 0.54
C LEU A 111 30.66 9.84 -0.71
N ILE A 112 30.65 8.96 -1.70
CA ILE A 112 31.30 9.20 -2.99
C ILE A 112 30.22 9.20 -4.06
N LEU A 113 30.19 10.24 -4.87
CA LEU A 113 29.15 10.48 -5.86
C LEU A 113 29.72 11.13 -7.12
N GLY A 114 29.04 10.92 -8.24
CA GLY A 114 29.37 11.55 -9.51
C GLY A 114 29.51 10.53 -10.63
N ASP A 115 30.28 10.90 -11.64
CA ASP A 115 30.50 10.08 -12.82
C ASP A 115 31.90 9.47 -12.79
N PHE A 116 31.98 8.16 -12.63
CA PHE A 116 33.24 7.42 -12.55
C PHE A 116 33.78 7.04 -13.93
N ASN A 117 32.98 7.18 -14.99
CA ASN A 117 33.28 6.65 -16.33
C ASN A 117 33.71 5.16 -16.32
N SER A 118 33.26 4.41 -15.31
CA SER A 118 33.56 2.99 -15.09
C SER A 118 32.30 2.25 -14.65
N LEU A 119 32.20 0.99 -15.04
CA LEU A 119 31.15 0.08 -14.59
C LEU A 119 31.62 -0.71 -13.38
N LEU A 120 30.71 -0.99 -12.43
CA LEU A 120 30.97 -1.83 -11.26
C LEU A 120 30.66 -3.29 -11.55
N SER A 121 29.70 -3.53 -12.44
CA SER A 121 29.28 -4.86 -12.89
C SER A 121 29.01 -4.89 -14.40
N PRO A 122 29.27 -6.03 -15.09
CA PRO A 122 28.85 -6.22 -16.47
C PRO A 122 27.33 -6.08 -16.68
N PHE A 123 26.53 -6.28 -15.62
CA PHE A 123 25.07 -6.13 -15.64
C PHE A 123 24.61 -4.66 -15.60
N ASP A 124 25.51 -3.71 -15.32
CA ASP A 124 25.23 -2.26 -15.28
C ASP A 124 25.15 -1.63 -16.68
N LYS A 125 25.37 -2.43 -17.73
CA LYS A 125 25.20 -2.04 -19.14
C LYS A 125 24.12 -2.90 -19.78
N HIS A 126 23.25 -2.26 -20.55
CA HIS A 126 22.22 -2.92 -21.34
C HIS A 126 22.36 -2.52 -22.81
N ASN A 127 22.53 -3.50 -23.70
CA ASN A 127 22.84 -3.35 -25.12
C ASN A 127 24.20 -2.66 -25.40
N GLY A 128 25.03 -3.30 -26.23
CA GLY A 128 26.36 -2.84 -26.62
C GLY A 128 27.37 -4.00 -26.71
N GLY A 129 28.62 -3.71 -27.09
CA GLY A 129 29.68 -4.71 -27.12
C GLY A 129 29.95 -5.34 -25.75
N ALA A 130 30.37 -6.61 -25.75
CA ALA A 130 30.75 -7.36 -24.55
C ALA A 130 31.82 -6.61 -23.76
N ILE A 131 31.57 -6.43 -22.45
CA ILE A 131 32.50 -5.77 -21.53
C ILE A 131 33.61 -6.75 -21.19
N SER A 132 34.86 -6.32 -21.32
CA SER A 132 36.01 -7.12 -20.85
C SER A 132 36.06 -7.08 -19.32
N SER A 133 36.43 -8.19 -18.68
CA SER A 133 36.64 -8.24 -17.22
C SER A 133 37.64 -7.18 -16.73
N TYR A 134 38.59 -6.80 -17.60
CA TYR A 134 39.57 -5.75 -17.35
C TYR A 134 38.94 -4.36 -17.12
N GLU A 135 37.82 -4.05 -17.78
CA GLU A 135 37.15 -2.73 -17.68
C GLU A 135 36.42 -2.53 -16.35
N VAL A 136 36.13 -3.63 -15.63
CA VAL A 136 35.39 -3.63 -14.36
C VAL A 136 36.31 -3.91 -13.17
N SER A 137 37.42 -4.63 -13.38
CA SER A 137 38.33 -5.08 -12.33
C SER A 137 38.95 -3.93 -11.53
N ASP A 138 39.34 -2.84 -12.17
CA ASP A 138 40.04 -1.74 -11.49
C ASP A 138 39.13 -1.00 -10.50
N PHE A 139 37.89 -0.68 -10.92
CA PHE A 139 36.93 0.02 -10.08
C PHE A 139 36.36 -0.88 -8.98
N SER A 140 36.01 -2.13 -9.32
CA SER A 140 35.54 -3.11 -8.34
C SER A 140 36.61 -3.43 -7.28
N GLY A 141 37.88 -3.58 -7.69
CA GLY A 141 39.01 -3.73 -6.78
C GLY A 141 39.17 -2.52 -5.86
N CYS A 142 39.12 -1.30 -6.41
CA CYS A 142 39.13 -0.09 -5.60
C CYS A 142 37.99 -0.08 -4.57
N CYS A 143 36.74 -0.35 -4.97
CA CYS A 143 35.60 -0.40 -4.04
C CYS A 143 35.79 -1.42 -2.92
N LEU A 144 36.35 -2.59 -3.22
CA LEU A 144 36.66 -3.62 -2.23
C LEU A 144 37.73 -3.15 -1.24
N ASP A 145 38.81 -2.54 -1.73
CA ASP A 145 39.94 -2.08 -0.92
C ASP A 145 39.51 -1.02 0.12
N ILE A 146 38.62 -0.11 -0.25
CA ILE A 146 38.10 0.95 0.63
C ILE A 146 36.76 0.61 1.29
N GLY A 147 36.25 -0.60 1.09
CA GLY A 147 35.01 -1.08 1.72
C GLY A 147 33.74 -0.33 1.28
N LEU A 148 33.74 0.26 0.08
CA LEU A 148 32.58 0.95 -0.47
C LEU A 148 31.47 -0.04 -0.82
N ARG A 149 30.24 0.40 -0.59
CA ARG A 149 29.04 -0.31 -1.00
C ARG A 149 28.15 0.63 -1.79
N ASP A 150 27.57 0.11 -2.87
CA ASP A 150 26.57 0.85 -3.62
C ASP A 150 25.34 1.10 -2.74
N VAL A 151 24.80 2.32 -2.83
CA VAL A 151 23.67 2.76 -2.00
C VAL A 151 22.38 2.55 -2.79
N ASN A 152 21.40 1.90 -2.16
CA ASN A 152 20.09 1.72 -2.79
C ASN A 152 19.49 3.07 -3.18
N TYR A 153 19.16 3.23 -4.46
CA TYR A 153 18.52 4.43 -4.99
C TYR A 153 17.11 4.14 -5.51
N THR A 154 16.33 5.20 -5.68
CA THR A 154 15.03 5.17 -6.36
C THR A 154 15.11 6.00 -7.65
N GLY A 155 14.68 5.44 -8.77
CA GLY A 155 14.82 6.07 -10.08
C GLY A 155 14.93 5.05 -11.22
N CYS A 156 15.49 5.49 -12.35
CA CYS A 156 15.80 4.61 -13.47
C CYS A 156 17.08 3.80 -13.16
N HIS A 157 17.06 2.50 -13.44
CA HIS A 157 18.21 1.62 -13.18
C HIS A 157 19.42 1.95 -14.07
N TYR A 158 19.17 2.37 -15.31
CA TYR A 158 20.20 2.89 -16.21
C TYR A 158 20.06 4.40 -16.25
N THR A 159 21.13 5.10 -15.84
CA THR A 159 21.14 6.56 -15.66
C THR A 159 21.72 7.30 -16.86
N TRP A 160 22.21 6.61 -17.89
CA TRP A 160 22.77 7.17 -19.13
C TRP A 160 22.29 6.37 -20.35
N SER A 161 22.11 7.04 -21.50
CA SER A 161 21.79 6.38 -22.77
C SER A 161 22.47 7.05 -23.97
N ASN A 162 22.90 6.26 -24.96
CA ASN A 162 23.62 6.74 -26.15
C ASN A 162 22.67 7.28 -27.24
N ASP A 163 21.78 8.20 -26.89
CA ASP A 163 20.87 8.94 -27.80
C ASP A 163 19.91 8.12 -28.68
N THR A 164 19.84 6.79 -28.51
CA THR A 164 19.08 5.91 -29.41
C THR A 164 17.64 5.65 -28.99
N VAL A 165 17.21 6.01 -27.77
CA VAL A 165 15.89 5.57 -27.28
C VAL A 165 14.95 6.66 -26.72
N TRP A 166 15.39 7.78 -26.13
CA TRP A 166 14.42 8.77 -25.59
C TRP A 166 14.95 10.21 -25.59
N LYS A 167 14.65 10.98 -26.64
CA LYS A 167 14.90 12.41 -26.70
C LYS A 167 13.72 13.18 -26.13
N ALA A 168 13.87 13.72 -24.92
CA ALA A 168 13.00 14.81 -24.48
C ALA A 168 13.81 15.94 -23.87
N PHE A 169 14.69 15.73 -22.86
CA PHE A 169 15.34 16.86 -22.18
C PHE A 169 16.74 16.62 -21.56
N SER A 170 17.23 15.39 -21.37
CA SER A 170 18.61 15.07 -20.92
C SER A 170 18.93 13.60 -21.20
N ASP A 171 20.20 13.29 -21.47
CA ASP A 171 20.79 11.96 -21.57
C ASP A 171 20.99 11.25 -20.22
N HIS A 172 20.81 12.00 -19.11
CA HIS A 172 20.91 11.49 -17.75
C HIS A 172 19.57 11.47 -17.02
N SER A 173 19.28 10.36 -16.33
CA SER A 173 18.10 10.23 -15.47
C SER A 173 18.42 10.55 -14.01
N PRO A 174 17.60 11.36 -13.31
CA PRO A 174 17.84 11.67 -11.90
C PRO A 174 17.61 10.43 -11.02
N ALA A 175 18.54 10.19 -10.09
CA ALA A 175 18.42 9.18 -9.04
C ALA A 175 18.28 9.86 -7.68
N VAL A 176 17.43 9.32 -6.81
CA VAL A 176 17.22 9.83 -5.45
C VAL A 176 17.65 8.77 -4.44
N VAL A 177 18.59 9.15 -3.58
CA VAL A 177 19.10 8.34 -2.48
C VAL A 177 18.63 8.97 -1.16
N ARG A 178 18.15 8.15 -0.22
CA ARG A 178 17.82 8.57 1.15
C ARG A 178 18.77 7.87 2.12
N LEU A 179 19.45 8.65 2.96
CA LEU A 179 20.50 8.16 3.88
C LEU A 179 20.02 8.04 5.34
N ASP A 180 18.74 8.29 5.62
CA ASP A 180 18.19 8.08 6.96
C ASP A 180 18.30 6.60 7.37
N PRO A 181 18.50 6.28 8.67
CA PRO A 181 18.48 4.91 9.14
C PRO A 181 17.14 4.28 8.79
N TYR A 182 17.15 3.48 7.73
CA TYR A 182 16.00 2.72 7.28
C TYR A 182 15.74 1.63 8.30
N VAL A 183 14.97 1.95 9.34
CA VAL A 183 14.37 0.95 10.21
C VAL A 183 13.31 0.25 9.38
N GLN A 184 13.72 -0.77 8.62
CA GLN A 184 12.75 -1.62 7.95
C GLN A 184 11.93 -2.30 9.05
N GLY A 185 10.72 -1.80 9.29
CA GLY A 185 9.77 -2.49 10.13
C GLY A 185 9.67 -3.94 9.66
N ARG A 186 9.52 -4.89 10.61
CA ARG A 186 9.36 -6.31 10.28
C ARG A 186 8.31 -6.45 9.19
N ARG A 187 8.72 -6.88 7.98
CA ARG A 187 7.78 -7.09 6.86
C ARG A 187 6.75 -8.11 7.30
N SER A 188 5.54 -7.63 7.52
CA SER A 188 4.41 -8.46 7.91
C SER A 188 4.07 -9.44 6.79
N PHE A 189 3.75 -10.68 7.15
CA PHE A 189 3.32 -11.71 6.19
C PHE A 189 2.09 -11.23 5.41
N LYS A 190 2.07 -11.38 4.09
CA LYS A 190 0.89 -11.15 3.25
C LYS A 190 0.75 -12.33 2.31
N PHE A 191 -0.43 -12.93 2.26
CA PHE A 191 -0.72 -13.99 1.30
C PHE A 191 -0.82 -13.41 -0.11
N PHE A 192 -0.10 -14.01 -1.07
CA PHE A 192 -0.24 -13.68 -2.49
C PHE A 192 -1.08 -14.73 -3.20
N ASN A 193 -2.06 -14.29 -3.98
CA ASN A 193 -3.00 -15.19 -4.66
C ASN A 193 -2.28 -16.15 -5.63
N MET A 194 -1.14 -15.72 -6.20
CA MET A 194 -0.29 -16.57 -7.04
C MET A 194 0.19 -17.85 -6.37
N TRP A 195 0.32 -17.88 -5.04
CA TRP A 195 0.80 -19.07 -4.33
C TRP A 195 -0.20 -20.22 -4.41
N ALA A 196 -1.51 -19.92 -4.46
CA ALA A 196 -2.53 -20.96 -4.53
C ALA A 196 -2.60 -21.64 -5.89
N ALA A 197 -1.99 -21.06 -6.93
CA ALA A 197 -1.90 -21.66 -8.26
C ALA A 197 -0.75 -22.67 -8.40
N HIS A 198 0.08 -22.85 -7.36
CA HIS A 198 1.18 -23.82 -7.39
C HIS A 198 0.71 -25.21 -6.99
N ASP A 199 1.15 -26.26 -7.69
CA ASP A 199 0.71 -27.64 -7.44
C ASP A 199 0.98 -28.10 -6.00
N GLN A 200 2.11 -27.68 -5.42
CA GLN A 200 2.47 -28.03 -4.04
C GLN A 200 1.70 -27.24 -2.97
N PHE A 201 0.88 -26.24 -3.34
CA PHE A 201 0.18 -25.40 -2.37
C PHE A 201 -0.73 -26.21 -1.45
N LEU A 202 -1.63 -27.01 -2.01
CA LEU A 202 -2.54 -27.84 -1.22
C LEU A 202 -1.79 -28.89 -0.40
N GLY A 203 -0.69 -29.43 -0.94
CA GLY A 203 0.20 -30.34 -0.20
C GLY A 203 0.80 -29.69 1.04
N VAL A 204 1.34 -28.46 0.91
CA VAL A 204 1.90 -27.69 2.03
C VAL A 204 0.83 -27.32 3.06
N VAL A 205 -0.37 -26.97 2.61
CA VAL A 205 -1.50 -26.69 3.52
C VAL A 205 -1.86 -27.95 4.28
N SER A 206 -2.07 -29.08 3.59
CA SER A 206 -2.44 -30.37 4.19
C SER A 206 -1.41 -30.85 5.22
N SER A 207 -0.12 -30.82 4.87
CA SER A 207 0.96 -31.24 5.79
C SER A 207 1.06 -30.38 7.03
N CYS A 208 0.73 -29.09 6.93
CA CYS A 208 0.68 -28.20 8.10
C CYS A 208 -0.60 -28.43 8.91
N TRP A 209 -1.71 -28.76 8.25
CA TRP A 209 -3.02 -28.89 8.87
C TRP A 209 -3.20 -30.19 9.66
N SER A 210 -2.41 -31.22 9.36
CA SER A 210 -2.35 -32.50 10.08
C SER A 210 -1.70 -32.42 11.48
N SER A 211 -1.08 -31.29 11.81
CA SER A 211 -0.50 -31.09 13.14
C SER A 211 -1.59 -31.04 14.22
N SER A 212 -1.48 -31.89 15.25
CA SER A 212 -2.41 -31.93 16.37
C SER A 212 -2.23 -30.71 17.27
N ILE A 213 -3.24 -29.84 17.33
CA ILE A 213 -3.29 -28.68 18.22
C ILE A 213 -4.53 -28.83 19.09
N TYR A 214 -4.36 -28.65 20.40
CA TYR A 214 -5.43 -28.73 21.39
C TYR A 214 -5.87 -27.33 21.84
N GLY A 215 -7.16 -27.14 22.08
CA GLY A 215 -7.76 -25.89 22.55
C GLY A 215 -9.18 -25.69 22.01
N THR A 216 -9.71 -24.48 22.12
CA THR A 216 -11.00 -24.13 21.50
C THR A 216 -10.90 -24.19 19.96
N PRO A 217 -11.98 -24.50 19.23
CA PRO A 217 -11.98 -24.52 17.76
C PRO A 217 -11.37 -23.26 17.14
N MET A 218 -11.69 -22.09 17.68
CA MET A 218 -11.11 -20.81 17.24
C MET A 218 -9.60 -20.72 17.49
N TYR A 219 -9.12 -21.19 18.64
CA TYR A 219 -7.68 -21.22 18.95
C TYR A 219 -6.92 -22.17 18.02
N ILE A 220 -7.47 -23.35 17.76
CA ILE A 220 -6.91 -24.35 16.84
C ILE A 220 -6.72 -23.72 15.46
N LEU A 221 -7.78 -23.13 14.90
CA LEU A 221 -7.75 -22.45 13.60
C LEU A 221 -6.69 -21.34 13.56
N CYS A 222 -6.69 -20.42 14.53
CA CYS A 222 -5.72 -19.32 14.58
C CYS A 222 -4.28 -19.81 14.70
N ARG A 223 -4.02 -20.87 15.47
CA ARG A 223 -2.68 -21.46 15.62
C ARG A 223 -2.22 -22.16 14.35
N LYS A 224 -3.06 -22.96 13.70
CA LYS A 224 -2.74 -23.60 12.40
C LYS A 224 -2.43 -22.55 11.33
N LEU A 225 -3.26 -21.50 11.22
CA LEU A 225 -3.01 -20.37 10.33
C LEU A 225 -1.70 -19.63 10.64
N LYS A 226 -1.30 -19.54 11.91
CA LYS A 226 -0.03 -18.94 12.32
C LYS A 226 1.17 -19.81 11.92
N LEU A 227 1.09 -21.13 12.09
CA LEU A 227 2.14 -22.08 11.71
C LEU A 227 2.33 -22.12 10.19
N LEU A 228 1.24 -22.09 9.43
CA LEU A 228 1.25 -22.11 7.97
C LEU A 228 2.04 -20.95 7.33
N LYS A 229 2.23 -19.83 8.04
CA LYS A 229 3.00 -18.67 7.54
C LYS A 229 4.45 -19.01 7.22
N GLY A 230 5.08 -19.92 7.97
CA GLY A 230 6.47 -20.33 7.75
C GLY A 230 6.61 -21.10 6.43
N PRO A 231 5.92 -22.25 6.27
CA PRO A 231 5.94 -23.03 5.04
C PRO A 231 5.55 -22.24 3.78
N LEU A 232 4.55 -21.34 3.87
CA LEU A 232 4.17 -20.50 2.73
C LEU A 232 5.25 -19.47 2.34
N LYS A 233 5.99 -18.93 3.32
CA LYS A 233 7.14 -18.07 3.02
C LYS A 233 8.25 -18.84 2.32
N GLU A 234 8.46 -20.09 2.72
CA GLU A 234 9.44 -20.96 2.09
C GLU A 234 9.04 -21.34 0.66
N LEU A 235 7.76 -21.69 0.43
CA LEU A 235 7.21 -21.90 -0.91
C LEU A 235 7.44 -20.66 -1.80
N ASN A 236 7.19 -19.46 -1.26
CA ASN A 236 7.47 -18.22 -1.97
C ASN A 236 8.96 -18.05 -2.27
N ARG A 237 9.85 -18.35 -1.32
CA ARG A 237 11.30 -18.25 -1.50
C ARG A 237 11.80 -19.18 -2.61
N LEU A 238 11.29 -20.40 -2.67
CA LEU A 238 11.72 -21.42 -3.62
C LEU A 238 11.15 -21.22 -5.04
N HIS A 239 9.88 -20.85 -5.17
CA HIS A 239 9.17 -20.86 -6.46
C HIS A 239 8.81 -19.48 -7.02
N PHE A 240 8.74 -18.44 -6.18
CA PHE A 240 8.23 -17.13 -6.59
C PHE A 240 9.14 -15.94 -6.25
N SER A 241 10.29 -16.18 -5.62
CA SER A 241 11.31 -15.15 -5.42
C SER A 241 11.82 -14.65 -6.77
N HIS A 242 11.97 -13.32 -6.87
CA HIS A 242 12.41 -12.66 -8.12
C HIS A 242 11.60 -13.09 -9.36
N ILE A 243 10.27 -13.16 -9.23
CA ILE A 243 9.38 -13.69 -10.28
C ILE A 243 9.64 -13.07 -11.67
N SER A 244 9.85 -11.75 -11.75
CA SER A 244 10.14 -11.05 -13.00
C SER A 244 11.49 -11.45 -13.62
N GLU A 245 12.51 -11.71 -12.79
CA GLU A 245 13.80 -12.21 -13.27
C GLU A 245 13.67 -13.64 -13.80
N ARG A 246 12.87 -14.48 -13.13
CA ARG A 246 12.62 -15.86 -13.57
C ARG A 246 11.83 -15.92 -14.87
N VAL A 247 10.85 -15.03 -15.04
CA VAL A 247 10.11 -14.87 -16.32
C VAL A 247 11.10 -14.48 -17.42
N SER A 248 11.88 -13.41 -17.22
CA SER A 248 12.90 -12.95 -18.19
C SER A 248 13.91 -14.05 -18.56
N ARG A 249 14.38 -14.81 -17.57
CA ARG A 249 15.31 -15.93 -17.80
C ARG A 249 14.68 -17.05 -18.64
N LEU A 250 13.42 -17.41 -18.39
CA LEU A 250 12.71 -18.42 -19.17
C LEU A 250 12.37 -17.94 -20.58
N GLU A 251 12.06 -16.65 -20.77
CA GLU A 251 11.91 -16.05 -22.10
C GLU A 251 13.21 -16.18 -22.89
N SER A 252 14.35 -15.82 -22.29
CA SER A 252 15.66 -15.96 -22.94
C SER A 252 16.01 -17.43 -23.25
N GLN A 253 15.68 -18.38 -22.38
CA GLN A 253 15.87 -19.82 -22.65
C GLN A 253 14.98 -20.31 -23.79
N LEU A 254 13.73 -19.84 -23.86
CA LEU A 254 12.80 -20.20 -24.93
C LEU A 254 13.26 -19.62 -26.26
N ASP A 255 13.76 -18.39 -26.30
CA ASP A 255 14.32 -17.76 -27.51
C ASP A 255 15.54 -18.52 -28.03
N GLN A 256 16.45 -18.94 -27.12
CA GLN A 256 17.60 -19.78 -27.47
C GLN A 256 17.16 -21.12 -28.06
N LEU A 257 16.22 -21.80 -27.40
CA LEU A 257 15.70 -23.09 -27.86
C LEU A 257 14.99 -22.96 -29.22
N GLN A 258 14.21 -21.91 -29.43
CA GLN A 258 13.54 -21.64 -30.70
C GLN A 258 14.54 -21.35 -31.83
N THR A 259 15.65 -20.68 -31.52
CA THR A 259 16.74 -20.45 -32.48
C THR A 259 17.40 -21.77 -32.88
N THR A 260 17.65 -22.68 -31.93
CA THR A 260 18.17 -24.03 -32.21
C THR A 260 17.16 -24.89 -32.97
N PHE A 261 15.87 -24.82 -32.61
CA PHE A 261 14.80 -25.55 -33.30
C PHE A 261 14.61 -25.09 -34.76
N GLN A 262 14.88 -23.82 -35.07
CA GLN A 262 14.88 -23.35 -36.46
C GLN A 262 15.99 -23.99 -37.31
N GLN A 263 17.09 -24.41 -36.68
CA GLN A 263 18.22 -25.08 -37.34
C GLN A 263 18.00 -26.60 -37.48
N ASP A 264 17.22 -27.21 -36.60
CA ASP A 264 16.91 -28.65 -36.58
C ASP A 264 15.41 -28.89 -36.27
N ARG A 265 14.58 -28.78 -37.32
CA ARG A 265 13.10 -28.73 -37.20
C ARG A 265 12.44 -30.08 -36.89
N ASP A 266 13.10 -31.18 -37.20
CA ASP A 266 12.53 -32.53 -37.06
C ASP A 266 12.95 -33.21 -35.76
N ASN A 267 13.62 -32.48 -34.86
CA ASN A 267 14.11 -33.02 -33.59
C ASN A 267 12.98 -33.15 -32.55
N PRO A 268 12.56 -34.38 -32.21
CA PRO A 268 11.43 -34.59 -31.29
C PRO A 268 11.74 -34.16 -29.85
N LEU A 269 13.02 -34.22 -29.43
CA LEU A 269 13.45 -33.79 -28.09
C LEU A 269 13.34 -32.27 -27.92
N LEU A 270 13.72 -31.50 -28.93
CA LEU A 270 13.59 -30.04 -28.91
C LEU A 270 12.12 -29.60 -28.92
N LEU A 271 11.26 -30.32 -29.63
CA LEU A 271 9.82 -30.07 -29.64
C LEU A 271 9.18 -30.34 -28.27
N GLU A 272 9.57 -31.41 -27.59
CA GLU A 272 9.10 -31.71 -26.24
C GLU A 272 9.57 -30.66 -25.21
N GLN A 273 10.84 -30.25 -25.30
CA GLN A 273 11.40 -29.19 -24.46
C GLN A 273 10.71 -27.85 -24.69
N ASP A 274 10.42 -27.47 -25.94
CA ASP A 274 9.71 -26.22 -26.27
C ASP A 274 8.31 -26.20 -25.65
N LYS A 275 7.55 -27.31 -25.77
CA LYS A 275 6.24 -27.45 -25.12
C LYS A 275 6.34 -27.28 -23.60
N LEU A 276 7.32 -27.91 -22.96
CA LEU A 276 7.51 -27.85 -21.52
C LEU A 276 7.89 -26.44 -21.04
N LEU A 277 8.82 -25.77 -21.74
CA LEU A 277 9.22 -24.39 -21.43
C LEU A 277 8.07 -23.41 -21.64
N ARG A 278 7.28 -23.54 -22.71
CA ARG A 278 6.09 -22.69 -22.95
C ARG A 278 5.05 -22.84 -21.85
N HIS A 279 4.77 -24.08 -21.43
CA HIS A 279 3.84 -24.33 -20.34
C HIS A 279 4.32 -23.70 -19.03
N LYS A 280 5.61 -23.86 -18.72
CA LYS A 280 6.24 -23.28 -17.53
C LYS A 280 6.25 -21.75 -17.57
N LEU A 281 6.55 -21.16 -18.72
CA LEU A 281 6.54 -19.71 -18.93
C LEU A 281 5.13 -19.14 -18.78
N SER A 282 4.12 -19.79 -19.37
CA SER A 282 2.72 -19.39 -19.25
C SER A 282 2.27 -19.36 -17.78
N SER A 283 2.61 -20.41 -17.03
CA SER A 283 2.31 -20.51 -15.60
C SER A 283 2.97 -19.40 -14.78
N LEU A 284 4.24 -19.09 -15.05
CA LEU A 284 4.97 -18.01 -14.35
C LEU A 284 4.49 -16.62 -14.73
N LYS A 285 4.17 -16.36 -16.01
CA LYS A 285 3.56 -15.10 -16.46
C LYS A 285 2.18 -14.88 -15.82
N PHE A 286 1.38 -15.94 -15.69
CA PHE A 286 0.12 -15.87 -14.96
C PHE A 286 0.35 -15.49 -13.49
N ALA A 287 1.29 -16.14 -12.82
CA ALA A 287 1.64 -15.82 -11.43
C ALA A 287 2.16 -14.37 -11.26
N GLU A 288 2.99 -13.88 -12.19
CA GLU A 288 3.50 -12.51 -12.22
C GLU A 288 2.36 -11.49 -12.38
N ASN A 289 1.42 -11.74 -13.29
CA ASN A 289 0.25 -10.90 -13.48
C ASN A 289 -0.62 -10.82 -12.22
N GLN A 290 -0.84 -11.94 -11.54
CA GLN A 290 -1.57 -11.99 -10.26
C GLN A 290 -0.85 -11.18 -9.17
N PHE A 291 0.48 -11.28 -9.10
CA PHE A 291 1.29 -10.51 -8.15
C PHE A 291 1.13 -9.00 -8.33
N PHE A 292 1.24 -8.51 -9.57
CA PHE A 292 1.11 -7.08 -9.85
C PHE A 292 -0.32 -6.58 -9.66
N ARG A 293 -1.33 -7.35 -10.11
CA ARG A 293 -2.75 -7.03 -9.88
C ARG A 293 -3.06 -6.83 -8.40
N GLN A 294 -2.63 -7.78 -7.56
CA GLN A 294 -2.88 -7.72 -6.12
C GLN A 294 -2.09 -6.60 -5.41
N LYS A 295 -0.93 -6.19 -5.96
CA LYS A 295 -0.15 -5.04 -5.45
C LYS A 295 -0.79 -3.71 -5.79
N ILE A 296 -1.30 -3.56 -7.00
CA ILE A 296 -1.84 -2.29 -7.52
C ILE A 296 -3.31 -2.11 -7.12
N LYS A 297 -4.01 -3.19 -6.73
CA LYS A 297 -5.45 -3.21 -6.44
C LYS A 297 -6.29 -2.65 -7.59
N CYS A 298 -5.85 -2.83 -8.84
CA CYS A 298 -6.56 -2.35 -10.02
C CYS A 298 -7.34 -3.51 -10.65
N GLN A 299 -8.68 -3.38 -10.64
CA GLN A 299 -9.60 -4.37 -11.20
C GLN A 299 -9.74 -4.24 -12.73
N PHE A 300 -9.36 -3.07 -13.29
CA PHE A 300 -9.56 -2.71 -14.69
C PHE A 300 -8.53 -3.33 -15.66
N LEU A 301 -7.49 -3.98 -15.15
CA LEU A 301 -6.48 -4.64 -15.98
C LEU A 301 -7.00 -6.00 -16.45
N LYS A 302 -8.10 -6.02 -17.22
CA LYS A 302 -8.53 -7.17 -18.02
C LYS A 302 -7.47 -7.40 -19.11
N ASP A 303 -6.76 -8.51 -18.97
CA ASP A 303 -6.08 -9.25 -20.05
C ASP A 303 -5.24 -8.41 -21.04
N SER A 304 -4.55 -7.38 -20.54
CA SER A 304 -3.66 -6.58 -21.37
C SER A 304 -2.22 -7.06 -21.22
N ASP A 305 -1.58 -7.35 -22.35
CA ASP A 305 -0.18 -7.77 -22.53
C ASP A 305 0.85 -6.65 -22.22
N ARG A 306 0.50 -5.74 -21.30
CA ARG A 306 1.35 -4.62 -20.92
C ARG A 306 2.41 -5.13 -19.96
N GLY A 307 3.65 -5.23 -20.45
CA GLY A 307 4.79 -5.73 -19.69
C GLY A 307 5.09 -4.99 -18.37
N SER A 308 5.97 -5.59 -17.57
CA SER A 308 6.40 -5.14 -16.22
C SER A 308 6.62 -3.61 -16.10
N LYS A 309 7.13 -2.94 -17.14
CA LYS A 309 7.35 -1.48 -17.18
C LYS A 309 6.09 -0.66 -16.89
N PHE A 310 4.94 -1.03 -17.46
CA PHE A 310 3.67 -0.32 -17.20
C PHE A 310 3.25 -0.47 -15.73
N PHE A 311 3.37 -1.69 -15.19
CA PHE A 311 3.08 -1.96 -13.78
C PHE A 311 4.01 -1.19 -12.84
N HIS A 312 5.31 -1.11 -13.14
CA HIS A 312 6.27 -0.32 -12.36
C HIS A 312 5.96 1.17 -12.40
N ALA A 313 5.61 1.72 -13.57
CA ALA A 313 5.20 3.12 -13.71
C ALA A 313 3.94 3.44 -12.89
N LEU A 314 2.93 2.56 -12.94
CA LEU A 314 1.68 2.71 -12.20
C LEU A 314 1.88 2.52 -10.68
N MET A 315 2.71 1.56 -10.26
CA MET A 315 3.11 1.43 -8.85
C MET A 315 3.83 2.70 -8.36
N GLY A 316 4.74 3.26 -9.16
CA GLY A 316 5.42 4.52 -8.85
C GLY A 316 4.47 5.70 -8.76
N HIS A 317 3.49 5.79 -9.67
CA HIS A 317 2.43 6.81 -9.62
C HIS A 317 1.58 6.69 -8.35
N ASN A 318 1.09 5.49 -8.03
CA ASN A 318 0.27 5.26 -6.83
C ASN A 318 1.06 5.49 -5.55
N HIS A 319 2.35 5.12 -5.53
CA HIS A 319 3.21 5.41 -4.39
C HIS A 319 3.37 6.91 -4.19
N ARG A 320 3.63 7.69 -5.24
CA ARG A 320 3.71 9.17 -5.15
C ARG A 320 2.40 9.81 -4.72
N ARG A 321 1.26 9.32 -5.22
CA ARG A 321 -0.07 9.83 -4.85
C ARG A 321 -0.43 9.55 -3.39
N ASN A 322 -0.04 8.38 -2.88
CA ASN A 322 -0.40 7.95 -1.53
C ASN A 322 0.68 8.28 -0.48
N PHE A 323 1.85 8.73 -0.91
CA PHE A 323 2.92 9.14 0.00
C PHE A 323 2.55 10.50 0.61
N ILE A 324 2.48 10.55 1.93
CA ILE A 324 2.20 11.76 2.69
C ILE A 324 3.56 12.38 3.06
N PRO A 325 3.98 13.48 2.41
CA PRO A 325 5.29 14.07 2.63
C PRO A 325 5.39 14.92 3.91
N SER A 326 4.28 15.53 4.31
CA SER A 326 4.18 16.37 5.50
C SER A 326 2.73 16.53 5.92
N ILE A 327 2.50 16.81 7.19
CA ILE A 327 1.18 17.20 7.70
C ILE A 327 1.30 18.51 8.46
N THR A 328 0.22 19.27 8.49
CA THR A 328 0.06 20.42 9.40
C THR A 328 -0.64 19.93 10.66
N CYS A 329 0.06 20.01 11.79
CA CYS A 329 -0.45 19.62 13.09
C CYS A 329 -1.53 20.60 13.59
N SER A 330 -2.30 20.19 14.60
CA SER A 330 -3.37 21.01 15.21
C SER A 330 -2.88 22.32 15.83
N ASN A 331 -1.58 22.43 16.11
CA ASN A 331 -0.91 23.63 16.59
C ASN A 331 -0.41 24.57 15.46
N GLY A 332 -0.73 24.28 14.20
CA GLY A 332 -0.36 25.09 13.02
C GLY A 332 1.05 24.80 12.47
N TRP A 333 1.86 23.98 13.13
CA TRP A 333 3.21 23.62 12.67
C TRP A 333 3.16 22.51 11.62
N THR A 334 4.01 22.62 10.59
CA THR A 334 4.14 21.58 9.55
C THR A 334 5.30 20.66 9.90
N THR A 335 5.02 19.37 10.08
CA THR A 335 6.05 18.35 10.31
C THR A 335 6.27 17.49 9.06
N THR A 336 7.53 17.19 8.79
CA THR A 336 7.99 16.25 7.75
C THR A 336 8.51 14.95 8.34
N SER A 337 8.52 14.81 9.67
CA SER A 337 9.01 13.61 10.35
C SER A 337 7.99 12.46 10.22
N LEU A 338 8.39 11.33 9.64
CA LEU A 338 7.51 10.16 9.48
C LEU A 338 6.94 9.66 10.82
N LYS A 339 7.72 9.76 11.89
CA LYS A 339 7.29 9.38 13.23
C LYS A 339 6.21 10.33 13.76
N GLU A 340 6.44 11.64 13.69
CA GLU A 340 5.48 12.64 14.15
C GLU A 340 4.21 12.64 13.30
N VAL A 341 4.34 12.43 11.98
CA VAL A 341 3.20 12.24 11.09
C VAL A 341 2.38 11.03 11.55
N GLY A 342 3.03 9.88 11.76
CA GLY A 342 2.37 8.67 12.27
C GLY A 342 1.67 8.88 13.61
N ASP A 343 2.36 9.50 14.57
CA ASP A 343 1.84 9.76 15.92
C ASP A 343 0.65 10.74 15.90
N ALA A 344 0.68 11.76 15.05
CA ALA A 344 -0.43 12.69 14.87
C ALA A 344 -1.68 11.99 14.30
N PHE A 345 -1.51 11.09 13.32
CA PHE A 345 -2.62 10.28 12.81
C PHE A 345 -3.16 9.33 13.88
N VAL A 346 -2.30 8.67 14.65
CA VAL A 346 -2.72 7.80 15.77
C VAL A 346 -3.54 8.60 16.77
N SER A 347 -3.04 9.76 17.21
CA SER A 347 -3.74 10.64 18.16
C SER A 347 -5.11 11.08 17.63
N TYR A 348 -5.19 11.50 16.36
CA TYR A 348 -6.44 11.88 15.73
C TYR A 348 -7.49 10.75 15.72
N TYR A 349 -7.10 9.55 15.29
CA TYR A 349 -8.03 8.42 15.23
C TYR A 349 -8.36 7.85 16.61
N GLN A 350 -7.43 7.91 17.56
CA GLN A 350 -7.69 7.57 18.95
C GLN A 350 -8.70 8.53 19.57
N GLN A 351 -8.62 9.83 19.28
CA GLN A 351 -9.63 10.77 19.73
C GLN A 351 -10.99 10.52 19.06
N LEU A 352 -11.00 10.21 17.76
CA LEU A 352 -12.23 9.98 17.01
C LEU A 352 -12.97 8.71 17.43
N LEU A 353 -12.24 7.59 17.56
CA LEU A 353 -12.82 6.24 17.75
C LEU A 353 -12.65 5.71 19.18
N GLY A 354 -11.71 6.26 19.95
CA GLY A 354 -11.32 5.79 21.27
C GLY A 354 -11.85 6.63 22.44
N THR A 355 -12.63 7.68 22.17
CA THR A 355 -13.28 8.48 23.24
C THR A 355 -14.79 8.25 23.24
N PRO A 356 -15.36 7.67 24.30
CA PRO A 356 -16.80 7.57 24.45
C PRO A 356 -17.38 8.94 24.76
N LYS A 357 -18.55 9.24 24.19
CA LYS A 357 -19.30 10.46 24.46
C LYS A 357 -20.58 10.11 25.20
N PRO A 358 -20.98 10.87 26.23
CA PRO A 358 -22.23 10.60 26.94
C PRO A 358 -23.41 10.71 25.98
N THR A 359 -24.27 9.69 25.99
CA THR A 359 -25.48 9.62 25.18
C THR A 359 -26.71 9.94 26.00
N ILE A 360 -27.66 10.64 25.40
CA ILE A 360 -28.98 10.85 25.99
C ILE A 360 -29.73 9.51 25.94
N PRO A 361 -30.44 9.10 27.01
CA PRO A 361 -31.27 7.90 27.00
C PRO A 361 -32.29 7.94 25.85
N LEU A 362 -32.51 6.79 25.22
CA LEU A 362 -33.50 6.65 24.16
C LEU A 362 -34.91 6.84 24.70
N ASP A 363 -35.70 7.64 23.97
CA ASP A 363 -37.13 7.75 24.21
C ASP A 363 -37.82 6.46 23.72
N ARG A 364 -38.36 5.70 24.69
CA ARG A 364 -39.01 4.41 24.43
C ARG A 364 -40.28 4.58 23.61
N ASP A 365 -41.00 5.67 23.80
CA ASP A 365 -42.28 5.90 23.14
C ASP A 365 -42.07 6.15 21.64
N ILE A 366 -40.96 6.79 21.27
CA ILE A 366 -40.61 7.02 19.87
C ILE A 366 -40.25 5.71 19.17
N ILE A 367 -39.48 4.84 19.84
CA ILE A 367 -39.05 3.55 19.25
C ILE A 367 -40.23 2.61 19.10
N GLN A 368 -41.10 2.51 20.11
CA GLN A 368 -42.27 1.62 20.10
C GLN A 368 -43.33 2.03 19.07
N ARG A 369 -43.35 3.30 18.64
CA ARG A 369 -44.19 3.76 17.53
C ARG A 369 -43.68 3.32 16.15
N GLY A 370 -42.42 2.87 16.07
CA GLY A 370 -41.83 2.30 14.87
C GLY A 370 -42.00 0.77 14.78
N PRO A 371 -41.68 0.18 13.62
CA PRO A 371 -41.77 -1.26 13.41
C PRO A 371 -40.76 -1.99 14.32
N CYS A 372 -41.29 -2.76 15.26
CA CYS A 372 -40.51 -3.63 16.14
C CYS A 372 -40.44 -5.04 15.55
N LEU A 373 -39.41 -5.80 15.94
CA LEU A 373 -39.19 -7.16 15.47
C LEU A 373 -40.33 -8.09 15.90
N SER A 374 -40.96 -8.80 14.95
CA SER A 374 -41.94 -9.83 15.28
C SER A 374 -41.27 -11.07 15.90
N SER A 375 -42.01 -11.82 16.73
CA SER A 375 -41.52 -13.04 17.37
C SER A 375 -41.10 -14.13 16.37
N HIS A 376 -41.72 -14.17 15.19
CA HIS A 376 -41.35 -15.10 14.12
C HIS A 376 -39.95 -14.80 13.55
N LEU A 377 -39.63 -13.52 13.32
CA LEU A 377 -38.35 -13.09 12.76
C LEU A 377 -37.20 -13.21 13.78
N GLN A 378 -37.50 -13.12 15.08
CA GLN A 378 -36.53 -13.39 16.15
C GLN A 378 -35.95 -14.81 16.06
N GLY A 379 -36.78 -15.80 15.72
CA GLY A 379 -36.36 -17.19 15.56
C GLY A 379 -35.38 -17.39 14.39
N ALA A 380 -35.59 -16.67 13.27
CA ALA A 380 -34.70 -16.74 12.11
C ALA A 380 -33.28 -16.24 12.43
N LEU A 381 -33.15 -15.19 13.25
CA LEU A 381 -31.85 -14.62 13.65
C LEU A 381 -31.03 -15.58 14.54
N LEU A 382 -31.72 -16.37 15.36
CA LEU A 382 -31.13 -17.33 16.30
C LEU A 382 -30.92 -18.73 15.71
N SER A 383 -31.34 -18.96 14.46
CA SER A 383 -31.16 -20.25 13.79
C SER A 383 -29.69 -20.73 13.86
N PRO A 384 -29.40 -22.03 14.01
CA PRO A 384 -28.03 -22.51 13.95
C PRO A 384 -27.42 -22.23 12.57
N VAL A 385 -26.14 -21.89 12.52
CA VAL A 385 -25.44 -21.67 11.23
C VAL A 385 -25.00 -23.03 10.68
N SER A 386 -25.48 -23.39 9.49
CA SER A 386 -25.03 -24.61 8.81
C SER A 386 -23.64 -24.44 8.19
N GLN A 387 -22.94 -25.55 7.92
CA GLN A 387 -21.65 -25.49 7.22
C GLN A 387 -21.79 -24.93 5.81
N ASP A 388 -22.92 -25.22 5.14
CA ASP A 388 -23.23 -24.71 3.81
C ASP A 388 -23.42 -23.19 3.81
N ASP A 389 -24.11 -22.63 4.82
CA ASP A 389 -24.25 -21.18 4.97
C ASP A 389 -22.89 -20.49 5.10
N ILE A 390 -21.99 -21.08 5.90
CA ILE A 390 -20.64 -20.55 6.12
C ILE A 390 -19.86 -20.58 4.81
N GLN A 391 -19.92 -21.70 4.08
CA GLN A 391 -19.25 -21.85 2.79
C GLN A 391 -19.78 -20.83 1.78
N GLN A 392 -21.09 -20.70 1.62
CA GLN A 392 -21.69 -19.74 0.69
C GLN A 392 -21.23 -18.31 0.99
N VAL A 393 -21.21 -17.91 2.26
CA VAL A 393 -20.75 -16.57 2.68
C VAL A 393 -19.27 -16.36 2.37
N VAL A 394 -18.41 -17.35 2.66
CA VAL A 394 -16.98 -17.26 2.32
C VAL A 394 -16.77 -17.14 0.80
N PHE A 395 -17.55 -17.88 0.03
CA PHE A 395 -17.47 -17.90 -1.43
C PHE A 395 -18.05 -16.62 -2.07
N SER A 396 -18.98 -15.94 -1.41
CA SER A 396 -19.53 -14.66 -1.88
C SER A 396 -18.56 -13.48 -1.72
N ILE A 397 -17.51 -13.60 -0.89
CA ILE A 397 -16.51 -12.53 -0.68
C ILE A 397 -15.59 -12.47 -1.91
N ALA A 398 -15.46 -11.30 -2.54
CA ALA A 398 -14.55 -11.13 -3.68
C ALA A 398 -13.09 -11.48 -3.34
N ASN A 399 -12.38 -12.10 -4.27
CA ASN A 399 -11.03 -12.68 -4.08
C ASN A 399 -9.95 -11.64 -3.75
N GLU A 400 -10.12 -10.41 -4.24
CA GLU A 400 -9.15 -9.31 -4.14
C GLU A 400 -9.41 -8.37 -2.95
N LYS A 401 -10.39 -8.69 -2.08
CA LYS A 401 -10.67 -7.86 -0.90
C LYS A 401 -9.51 -7.88 0.09
N ALA A 402 -9.33 -6.75 0.77
CA ALA A 402 -8.21 -6.57 1.69
C ALA A 402 -8.26 -7.64 2.81
N PRO A 403 -7.14 -8.33 3.07
CA PRO A 403 -7.11 -9.43 4.01
C PRO A 403 -7.41 -8.98 5.45
N GLY A 404 -7.78 -9.92 6.31
CA GLY A 404 -7.99 -9.66 7.73
C GLY A 404 -6.68 -9.42 8.50
N PRO A 405 -6.75 -9.26 9.84
CA PRO A 405 -5.57 -9.16 10.71
C PRO A 405 -4.63 -10.38 10.61
N ASP A 406 -5.17 -11.52 10.21
CA ASP A 406 -4.48 -12.76 9.90
C ASP A 406 -3.60 -12.68 8.62
N ARG A 407 -3.95 -11.75 7.72
CA ARG A 407 -3.30 -11.40 6.44
C ARG A 407 -3.43 -12.46 5.35
N TYR A 408 -4.44 -13.33 5.45
CA TYR A 408 -4.89 -14.22 4.39
C TYR A 408 -6.02 -13.56 3.58
N SER A 409 -6.01 -13.73 2.25
CA SER A 409 -7.10 -13.26 1.38
C SER A 409 -8.27 -14.23 1.43
N SER A 410 -9.48 -13.77 1.05
CA SER A 410 -10.64 -14.67 0.84
C SER A 410 -10.32 -15.77 -0.16
N PHE A 411 -9.48 -15.49 -1.16
CA PHE A 411 -9.02 -16.47 -2.14
C PHE A 411 -8.32 -17.69 -1.52
N PHE A 412 -7.51 -17.48 -0.46
CA PHE A 412 -6.88 -18.59 0.26
C PHE A 412 -7.92 -19.57 0.80
N PHE A 413 -8.95 -19.06 1.50
CA PHE A 413 -9.98 -19.91 2.11
C PHE A 413 -10.80 -20.66 1.07
N LYS A 414 -11.06 -20.06 -0.10
CA LYS A 414 -11.77 -20.74 -1.20
C LYS A 414 -10.96 -21.89 -1.78
N GLN A 415 -9.66 -21.69 -2.00
CA GLN A 415 -8.78 -22.71 -2.59
C GLN A 415 -8.46 -23.83 -1.59
N ALA A 416 -8.22 -23.48 -0.32
CA ALA A 416 -7.90 -24.43 0.73
C ALA A 416 -9.14 -25.00 1.46
N TRP A 417 -10.36 -24.70 1.00
CA TRP A 417 -11.61 -25.09 1.66
C TRP A 417 -11.71 -26.59 1.96
N PRO A 418 -11.30 -27.52 1.06
CA PRO A 418 -11.36 -28.95 1.35
C PRO A 418 -10.54 -29.40 2.57
N ILE A 419 -9.53 -28.61 2.97
CA ILE A 419 -8.64 -28.92 4.09
C ILE A 419 -9.01 -28.09 5.32
N VAL A 420 -9.22 -26.79 5.12
CA VAL A 420 -9.40 -25.80 6.20
C VAL A 420 -10.87 -25.67 6.62
N GLY A 421 -11.81 -26.02 5.74
CA GLY A 421 -13.24 -25.76 5.89
C GLY A 421 -13.85 -26.36 7.16
N GLY A 422 -13.46 -27.57 7.55
CA GLY A 422 -13.98 -28.22 8.77
C GLY A 422 -13.63 -27.44 10.04
N ASP A 423 -12.35 -27.15 10.25
CA ASP A 423 -11.89 -26.35 11.40
C ASP A 423 -12.45 -24.92 11.35
N PHE A 424 -12.61 -24.36 10.14
CA PHE A 424 -13.20 -23.05 9.94
C PHE A 424 -14.67 -23.03 10.37
N CYS A 425 -15.48 -23.99 9.91
CA CYS A 425 -16.88 -24.11 10.30
C CYS A 425 -17.04 -24.34 11.81
N ALA A 426 -16.22 -25.21 12.40
CA ALA A 426 -16.24 -25.45 13.85
C ALA A 426 -15.93 -24.18 14.64
N ALA A 427 -14.95 -23.37 14.22
CA ALA A 427 -14.63 -22.10 14.86
C ALA A 427 -15.77 -21.07 14.76
N ILE A 428 -16.46 -21.01 13.62
CA ILE A 428 -17.60 -20.11 13.43
C ILE A 428 -18.78 -20.57 14.30
N GLN A 429 -19.12 -21.85 14.29
CA GLN A 429 -20.21 -22.39 15.11
C GLN A 429 -19.96 -22.18 16.61
N ASP A 430 -18.73 -22.44 17.08
CA ASP A 430 -18.30 -22.18 18.47
C ASP A 430 -18.47 -20.71 18.88
N PHE A 431 -18.23 -19.76 17.96
CA PHE A 431 -18.49 -18.34 18.21
C PHE A 431 -19.97 -18.04 18.46
N PHE A 432 -20.89 -18.64 17.68
CA PHE A 432 -22.33 -18.43 17.89
C PHE A 432 -22.82 -19.01 19.23
N HIS A 433 -22.10 -19.95 19.83
CA HIS A 433 -22.40 -20.51 21.15
C HIS A 433 -21.74 -19.74 22.30
N THR A 434 -20.46 -19.39 22.16
CA THR A 434 -19.66 -18.83 23.27
C THR A 434 -19.56 -17.31 23.27
N SER A 435 -19.79 -16.65 22.12
CA SER A 435 -19.61 -15.20 21.91
C SER A 435 -18.17 -14.69 22.05
N TRP A 436 -17.16 -15.57 22.05
CA TRP A 436 -15.74 -15.19 22.14
C TRP A 436 -15.08 -15.06 20.76
N LEU A 437 -14.62 -13.86 20.40
CA LEU A 437 -14.07 -13.56 19.08
C LEU A 437 -12.52 -13.58 19.04
N LEU A 438 -11.95 -14.26 18.04
CA LEU A 438 -10.58 -14.01 17.55
C LEU A 438 -10.62 -13.46 16.11
N LYS A 439 -10.83 -12.14 16.01
CA LYS A 439 -10.67 -11.25 14.83
C LYS A 439 -10.88 -11.90 13.44
N GLN A 440 -12.13 -12.21 13.07
CA GLN A 440 -12.47 -12.66 11.70
C GLN A 440 -13.58 -11.81 11.05
N LYS A 441 -13.36 -11.42 9.78
CA LYS A 441 -14.30 -10.63 8.95
C LYS A 441 -15.52 -11.43 8.47
N VAL A 442 -15.46 -12.76 8.52
CA VAL A 442 -16.53 -13.64 8.00
C VAL A 442 -17.76 -13.61 8.90
N LEU A 443 -17.55 -13.59 10.22
CA LEU A 443 -18.62 -13.52 11.22
C LEU A 443 -19.51 -12.29 11.04
N SER A 444 -18.87 -11.14 10.81
CA SER A 444 -19.52 -9.88 10.46
C SER A 444 -20.46 -9.98 9.25
N LYS A 445 -20.05 -10.74 8.21
CA LYS A 445 -20.85 -10.92 6.99
C LYS A 445 -22.03 -11.86 7.22
N ILE A 446 -21.85 -12.92 8.00
CA ILE A 446 -22.93 -13.84 8.39
C ILE A 446 -23.99 -13.09 9.20
N LEU A 447 -23.57 -12.34 10.24
CA LEU A 447 -24.49 -11.58 11.08
C LEU A 447 -25.29 -10.56 10.28
N ALA A 448 -24.66 -9.82 9.38
CA ALA A 448 -25.37 -8.87 8.55
C ALA A 448 -26.25 -9.52 7.46
N SER A 449 -25.92 -10.72 6.98
CA SER A 449 -26.79 -11.45 6.07
C SER A 449 -28.10 -11.84 6.78
N ARG A 450 -28.00 -12.32 8.02
CA ARG A 450 -29.17 -12.58 8.88
C ARG A 450 -29.94 -11.32 9.20
N PHE A 451 -29.22 -10.25 9.50
CA PHE A 451 -29.81 -8.95 9.76
C PHE A 451 -30.60 -8.42 8.55
N ALA A 452 -30.02 -8.52 7.34
CA ALA A 452 -30.63 -8.06 6.10
C ALA A 452 -31.96 -8.76 5.80
N GLN A 453 -32.08 -10.06 6.12
CA GLN A 453 -33.32 -10.82 5.92
C GLN A 453 -34.49 -10.19 6.68
N VAL A 454 -34.24 -9.71 7.89
CA VAL A 454 -35.27 -9.14 8.76
C VAL A 454 -35.50 -7.65 8.50
N LEU A 455 -34.48 -6.97 8.01
CA LEU A 455 -34.48 -5.53 7.79
C LEU A 455 -35.51 -5.08 6.75
N HIS A 456 -35.86 -5.93 5.77
CA HIS A 456 -36.84 -5.61 4.73
C HIS A 456 -38.25 -5.28 5.28
N GLU A 457 -38.63 -5.90 6.40
CA GLU A 457 -39.94 -5.69 7.04
C GLU A 457 -39.94 -4.52 8.03
N MET A 458 -38.77 -4.11 8.50
CA MET A 458 -38.62 -3.09 9.54
C MET A 458 -38.33 -1.69 9.01
N VAL A 459 -38.05 -1.57 7.72
CA VAL A 459 -37.50 -0.34 7.17
C VAL A 459 -38.46 0.27 6.17
N SER A 460 -38.80 1.54 6.41
CA SER A 460 -39.67 2.35 5.57
C SER A 460 -39.34 2.16 4.09
N PRO A 461 -40.35 2.06 3.21
CA PRO A 461 -40.15 1.98 1.76
C PRO A 461 -39.30 3.12 1.17
N MET A 462 -39.17 4.24 1.89
CA MET A 462 -38.42 5.43 1.45
C MET A 462 -36.90 5.34 1.73
N GLN A 463 -36.47 4.32 2.47
CA GLN A 463 -35.06 4.05 2.79
C GLN A 463 -34.48 3.09 1.76
N ASN A 464 -33.71 3.61 0.80
CA ASN A 464 -33.24 2.84 -0.36
C ASN A 464 -31.76 2.47 -0.34
N ALA A 465 -31.01 2.88 0.69
CA ALA A 465 -29.59 2.58 0.78
C ALA A 465 -29.30 1.26 1.50
N PHE A 466 -28.32 0.51 1.00
CA PHE A 466 -27.77 -0.70 1.61
C PHE A 466 -28.75 -1.86 1.80
N LEU A 467 -29.87 -1.84 1.07
CA LEU A 467 -30.90 -2.88 1.03
C LEU A 467 -30.96 -3.51 -0.37
N GLY A 468 -31.05 -4.84 -0.43
CA GLY A 468 -31.17 -5.56 -1.71
C GLY A 468 -32.48 -5.21 -2.42
N GLY A 469 -32.43 -5.00 -3.74
CA GLY A 469 -33.64 -4.73 -4.54
C GLY A 469 -34.22 -3.31 -4.42
N ARG A 470 -33.54 -2.38 -3.73
CA ARG A 470 -33.90 -0.94 -3.69
C ARG A 470 -32.82 -0.12 -4.39
N TYR A 471 -33.22 0.87 -5.19
CA TYR A 471 -32.28 1.64 -6.01
C TYR A 471 -32.25 3.12 -5.62
N MET A 472 -31.08 3.75 -5.70
CA MET A 472 -30.92 5.18 -5.42
C MET A 472 -31.77 6.05 -6.36
N SER A 473 -32.01 5.57 -7.59
CA SER A 473 -32.88 6.20 -8.58
C SER A 473 -34.28 6.44 -8.05
N ASP A 474 -34.79 5.56 -7.20
CA ASP A 474 -36.16 5.64 -6.68
C ASP A 474 -36.30 6.87 -5.76
N ASN A 475 -35.27 7.17 -4.95
CA ASN A 475 -35.24 8.37 -4.13
C ASN A 475 -35.06 9.65 -4.98
N ILE A 476 -34.29 9.58 -6.07
CA ILE A 476 -34.17 10.72 -7.00
C ILE A 476 -35.52 11.00 -7.65
N ASN A 477 -36.22 9.98 -8.13
CA ASN A 477 -37.55 10.10 -8.73
C ASN A 477 -38.58 10.63 -7.74
N LEU A 478 -38.55 10.16 -6.48
CA LEU A 478 -39.41 10.65 -5.42
C LEU A 478 -39.18 12.15 -5.14
N VAL A 479 -37.93 12.56 -4.99
CA VAL A 479 -37.58 13.97 -4.79
C VAL A 479 -38.02 14.82 -5.99
N GLN A 480 -37.82 14.34 -7.22
CA GLN A 480 -38.29 15.02 -8.43
C GLN A 480 -39.81 15.22 -8.44
N GLU A 481 -40.58 14.19 -8.09
CA GLU A 481 -42.05 14.29 -8.06
C GLU A 481 -42.55 15.21 -6.92
N LEU A 482 -41.91 15.17 -5.75
CA LEU A 482 -42.20 16.11 -4.64
C LEU A 482 -41.91 17.56 -5.03
N LEU A 483 -40.80 17.81 -5.74
CA LEU A 483 -40.41 19.14 -6.22
C LEU A 483 -41.27 19.63 -7.40
N ARG A 484 -41.79 18.72 -8.23
CA ARG A 484 -42.65 19.06 -9.38
C ARG A 484 -43.89 19.86 -8.98
N GLN A 485 -44.41 19.63 -7.78
CA GLN A 485 -45.60 20.30 -7.27
C GLN A 485 -45.29 21.55 -6.43
N TYR A 486 -44.02 21.85 -6.18
CA TYR A 486 -43.58 22.85 -5.20
C TYR A 486 -43.94 24.29 -5.59
N CYS A 487 -44.02 24.60 -6.89
CA CYS A 487 -44.30 25.96 -7.40
C CYS A 487 -45.75 26.18 -7.84
N ARG A 488 -46.71 25.31 -7.48
CA ARG A 488 -48.11 25.45 -7.92
C ARG A 488 -48.87 26.46 -7.05
N LYS A 489 -49.63 27.36 -7.68
CA LYS A 489 -50.38 28.47 -7.03
C LYS A 489 -51.41 28.07 -5.94
N ARG A 490 -51.63 26.77 -5.69
CA ARG A 490 -52.59 26.24 -4.69
C ARG A 490 -52.01 25.10 -3.84
N SER A 491 -50.70 25.02 -3.67
CA SER A 491 -50.08 24.03 -2.77
C SER A 491 -49.91 24.58 -1.36
N SER A 492 -49.97 23.70 -0.35
CA SER A 492 -49.53 24.00 1.01
C SER A 492 -48.08 24.52 1.02
N PRO A 493 -47.69 25.39 1.97
CA PRO A 493 -46.30 25.77 2.14
C PRO A 493 -45.46 24.52 2.44
N ARG A 494 -44.37 24.35 1.69
CA ARG A 494 -43.44 23.20 1.81
C ARG A 494 -42.03 23.74 1.97
N CYS A 495 -41.16 22.98 2.62
CA CYS A 495 -39.72 23.24 2.69
C CYS A 495 -38.96 21.94 2.46
N LEU A 496 -37.76 22.03 1.88
CA LEU A 496 -36.85 20.91 1.75
C LEU A 496 -35.71 21.08 2.76
N LEU A 497 -35.54 20.09 3.63
CA LEU A 497 -34.44 20.06 4.59
C LEU A 497 -33.41 19.01 4.14
N LYS A 498 -32.16 19.44 3.95
CA LYS A 498 -31.03 18.55 3.71
C LYS A 498 -30.18 18.45 4.97
N VAL A 499 -30.16 17.27 5.57
CA VAL A 499 -29.33 16.95 6.75
C VAL A 499 -28.15 16.09 6.31
N ASP A 500 -26.94 16.43 6.77
CA ASP A 500 -25.73 15.64 6.50
C ASP A 500 -25.02 15.30 7.82
N PHE A 501 -24.56 14.05 7.93
CA PHE A 501 -23.91 13.55 9.13
C PHE A 501 -22.41 13.47 8.93
N LYS A 502 -21.67 14.31 9.64
CA LYS A 502 -20.20 14.27 9.65
C LYS A 502 -19.73 12.94 10.25
N LYS A 503 -19.09 12.09 9.43
CA LYS A 503 -18.49 10.82 9.85
C LYS A 503 -19.49 9.91 10.59
N ALA A 504 -20.65 9.69 9.97
CA ALA A 504 -21.76 8.94 10.56
C ALA A 504 -21.34 7.58 11.15
N PHE A 505 -20.53 6.80 10.42
CA PHE A 505 -20.07 5.48 10.88
C PHE A 505 -19.04 5.54 12.01
N ASP A 506 -18.22 6.58 12.08
CA ASP A 506 -17.16 6.69 13.11
C ASP A 506 -17.72 7.20 14.44
N SER A 507 -18.87 7.87 14.42
CA SER A 507 -19.34 8.66 15.56
C SER A 507 -20.41 7.96 16.42
N VAL A 508 -20.94 6.82 15.98
CA VAL A 508 -22.01 6.09 16.71
C VAL A 508 -21.47 5.54 18.02
N GLN A 509 -22.16 5.87 19.12
CA GLN A 509 -21.83 5.35 20.44
C GLN A 509 -22.41 3.94 20.63
N TRP A 510 -21.62 3.06 21.24
CA TRP A 510 -21.96 1.64 21.41
C TRP A 510 -23.12 1.44 22.39
N ASP A 511 -23.16 2.17 23.50
CA ASP A 511 -24.25 2.09 24.50
C ASP A 511 -25.61 2.45 23.90
N PHE A 512 -25.64 3.48 23.05
CA PHE A 512 -26.82 3.88 22.30
C PHE A 512 -27.27 2.77 21.36
N LEU A 513 -26.33 2.16 20.63
CA LEU A 513 -26.64 1.11 19.67
C LEU A 513 -27.20 -0.14 20.36
N GLU A 514 -26.56 -0.58 21.43
CA GLU A 514 -27.01 -1.73 22.22
C GLU A 514 -28.44 -1.49 22.73
N SER A 515 -28.66 -0.30 23.30
CA SER A 515 -29.98 0.11 23.76
C SER A 515 -31.00 0.11 22.62
N LEU A 516 -30.64 0.65 21.45
CA LEU A 516 -31.54 0.71 20.29
C LEU A 516 -31.95 -0.69 19.81
N LEU A 517 -30.99 -1.60 19.64
CA LEU A 517 -31.26 -2.97 19.19
C LEU A 517 -32.17 -3.71 20.19
N CYS A 518 -31.93 -3.54 21.49
CA CYS A 518 -32.78 -4.11 22.53
C CYS A 518 -34.21 -3.57 22.49
N HIS A 519 -34.40 -2.25 22.34
CA HIS A 519 -35.74 -1.65 22.31
C HIS A 519 -36.52 -1.96 21.03
N ILE A 520 -35.83 -2.17 19.91
CA ILE A 520 -36.43 -2.61 18.65
C ILE A 520 -36.90 -4.09 18.72
N GLY A 521 -36.43 -4.86 19.70
CA GLY A 521 -36.86 -6.23 19.94
C GLY A 521 -35.93 -7.30 19.35
N PHE A 522 -34.65 -6.98 19.11
CA PHE A 522 -33.67 -8.01 18.76
C PHE A 522 -33.40 -8.95 19.94
N PRO A 523 -33.20 -10.26 19.71
CA PRO A 523 -32.88 -11.19 20.79
C PRO A 523 -31.59 -10.80 21.51
N ALA A 524 -31.58 -10.86 22.84
CA ALA A 524 -30.43 -10.45 23.66
C ALA A 524 -29.11 -11.15 23.23
N HIS A 525 -29.17 -12.45 22.93
CA HIS A 525 -28.01 -13.19 22.42
C HIS A 525 -27.47 -12.65 21.09
N PHE A 526 -28.35 -12.28 20.16
CA PHE A 526 -27.95 -11.68 18.89
C PHE A 526 -27.29 -10.30 19.09
N VAL A 527 -27.83 -9.49 20.00
CA VAL A 527 -27.23 -8.20 20.36
C VAL A 527 -25.82 -8.41 20.92
N VAL A 528 -25.62 -9.36 21.83
CA VAL A 528 -24.28 -9.71 22.36
C VAL A 528 -23.31 -10.08 21.23
N LEU A 529 -23.73 -10.91 20.26
CA LEU A 529 -22.88 -11.30 19.12
C LEU A 529 -22.46 -10.09 18.27
N VAL A 530 -23.38 -9.15 18.03
CA VAL A 530 -23.10 -7.90 17.30
C VAL A 530 -22.15 -7.00 18.11
N MET A 531 -22.40 -6.83 19.41
CA MET A 531 -21.58 -5.99 20.28
C MET A 531 -20.15 -6.53 20.40
N GLN A 532 -19.97 -7.84 20.53
CA GLN A 532 -18.65 -8.48 20.52
C GLN A 532 -17.89 -8.28 19.21
N CYS A 533 -18.59 -8.23 18.07
CA CYS A 533 -17.97 -7.97 16.77
C CYS A 533 -17.44 -6.54 16.60
N ILE A 534 -18.06 -5.55 17.26
CA ILE A 534 -17.64 -4.14 17.17
C ILE A 534 -16.67 -3.74 18.28
N SER A 535 -16.84 -4.26 19.50
CA SER A 535 -16.09 -3.83 20.69
C SER A 535 -14.69 -4.45 20.80
N SER A 536 -14.49 -5.64 20.24
CA SER A 536 -13.20 -6.35 20.27
C SER A 536 -12.16 -5.82 19.27
N ALA A 537 -12.49 -4.77 18.52
CA ALA A 537 -11.62 -4.20 17.51
C ALA A 537 -10.47 -3.37 18.12
N SER A 538 -9.25 -3.65 17.66
CA SER A 538 -8.08 -2.81 17.93
C SER A 538 -7.54 -2.29 16.61
N TYR A 539 -7.17 -1.02 16.59
CA TYR A 539 -6.77 -0.28 15.41
C TYR A 539 -5.29 0.06 15.46
N SER A 540 -4.68 0.12 14.27
CA SER A 540 -3.32 0.61 14.04
C SER A 540 -3.33 1.39 12.74
N VAL A 541 -2.60 2.49 12.65
CA VAL A 541 -2.62 3.34 11.44
C VAL A 541 -1.44 2.98 10.55
N ALA A 542 -1.71 2.70 9.27
CA ALA A 542 -0.66 2.50 8.28
C ALA A 542 -0.39 3.82 7.55
N VAL A 543 0.82 4.38 7.71
CA VAL A 543 1.24 5.63 7.06
C VAL A 543 2.51 5.34 6.27
N ASN A 544 2.51 5.69 4.97
CA ASN A 544 3.67 5.51 4.08
C ASN A 544 4.28 4.09 4.02
N GLY A 545 3.51 3.07 4.44
CA GLY A 545 3.94 1.66 4.42
C GLY A 545 4.31 1.10 5.80
N ASP A 546 4.48 1.96 6.80
CA ASP A 546 4.79 1.58 8.18
C ASP A 546 3.53 1.61 9.04
N ILE A 547 3.50 0.75 10.07
CA ILE A 547 2.39 0.65 11.01
C ILE A 547 2.75 1.43 12.27
N HIS A 548 1.89 2.39 12.62
CA HIS A 548 2.05 3.30 13.75
C HIS A 548 0.92 3.06 14.76
N GLY A 549 1.32 2.98 16.03
CA GLY A 549 0.41 2.93 17.17
C GLY A 549 -0.50 1.71 17.25
N PHE A 550 -1.03 1.48 18.45
CA PHE A 550 -2.13 0.56 18.71
C PHE A 550 -3.09 1.22 19.69
N PHE A 551 -4.37 1.28 19.34
CA PHE A 551 -5.41 1.78 20.23
C PHE A 551 -6.68 0.92 20.09
N SER A 552 -7.46 0.86 21.17
CA SER A 552 -8.75 0.16 21.18
C SER A 552 -9.86 1.12 20.79
N GLY A 553 -10.86 0.62 20.05
CA GLY A 553 -12.09 1.37 19.82
C GLY A 553 -12.92 1.49 21.10
N GLN A 554 -13.71 2.55 21.17
CA GLN A 554 -14.77 2.81 22.16
C GLN A 554 -16.08 3.25 21.49
N CYS A 555 -16.03 3.68 20.22
CA CYS A 555 -17.19 4.02 19.41
C CYS A 555 -16.93 3.76 17.91
N GLY A 556 -17.99 3.84 17.11
CA GLY A 556 -17.95 3.67 15.65
C GLY A 556 -18.13 2.23 15.15
N TRP A 557 -18.33 2.12 13.84
CA TRP A 557 -18.76 0.91 13.11
C TRP A 557 -17.69 0.34 12.15
N LEU A 558 -16.48 0.90 12.16
CA LEU A 558 -15.48 0.78 11.09
C LEU A 558 -15.02 -0.66 10.78
N HIS A 559 -15.19 -1.63 11.69
CA HIS A 559 -14.74 -3.01 11.48
C HIS A 559 -15.62 -3.82 10.50
N LEU A 560 -16.79 -3.31 10.13
CA LEU A 560 -17.81 -4.01 9.34
C LEU A 560 -17.93 -3.47 7.89
N VAL A 561 -16.84 -3.07 7.24
CA VAL A 561 -16.81 -2.25 5.99
C VAL A 561 -17.66 -2.75 4.80
N ASP A 562 -18.14 -3.99 4.79
CA ASP A 562 -19.06 -4.50 3.75
C ASP A 562 -20.48 -4.86 4.25
N PRO A 563 -20.66 -5.35 5.49
CA PRO A 563 -22.00 -5.69 6.00
C PRO A 563 -22.59 -4.69 7.03
N GLY A 564 -21.76 -3.81 7.60
CA GLY A 564 -22.12 -2.87 8.67
C GLY A 564 -23.00 -1.71 8.22
N ALA A 565 -23.00 -1.38 6.93
CA ALA A 565 -23.87 -0.34 6.40
C ALA A 565 -25.36 -0.74 6.51
N THR A 566 -25.67 -2.04 6.36
CA THR A 566 -27.02 -2.59 6.56
C THR A 566 -27.46 -2.51 8.02
N LEU A 567 -26.53 -2.69 8.95
CA LEU A 567 -26.77 -2.57 10.39
C LEU A 567 -26.89 -1.10 10.88
N PHE A 568 -26.51 -0.12 10.05
CA PHE A 568 -26.72 1.31 10.31
C PHE A 568 -28.13 1.78 9.92
N VAL A 569 -28.86 0.97 9.13
CA VAL A 569 -30.21 1.33 8.67
C VAL A 569 -31.21 1.56 9.82
N PRO A 570 -31.27 0.75 10.90
CA PRO A 570 -32.15 1.01 12.04
C PRO A 570 -31.85 2.32 12.78
N PHE A 571 -30.58 2.76 12.79
CA PHE A 571 -30.18 4.05 13.38
C PHE A 571 -30.83 5.23 12.62
N VAL A 572 -30.88 5.13 11.29
CA VAL A 572 -31.51 6.15 10.45
C VAL A 572 -33.04 6.04 10.52
N GLU A 573 -33.55 4.82 10.66
CA GLU A 573 -34.98 4.56 10.78
C GLU A 573 -35.57 5.13 12.07
N SER A 574 -34.84 5.05 13.19
CA SER A 574 -35.29 5.66 14.47
C SER A 574 -35.44 7.19 14.35
N HIS A 575 -34.62 7.83 13.51
CA HIS A 575 -34.76 9.26 13.20
C HIS A 575 -35.98 9.56 12.31
N HIS A 576 -36.32 8.67 11.36
CA HIS A 576 -37.53 8.85 10.54
C HIS A 576 -38.80 8.88 11.41
N HIS A 577 -38.89 7.96 12.36
CA HIS A 577 -40.06 7.83 13.24
C HIS A 577 -40.22 8.98 14.23
N GLY A 578 -39.13 9.50 14.78
CA GLY A 578 -39.17 10.65 15.69
C GLY A 578 -39.51 11.97 15.01
N SER A 579 -39.29 12.09 13.69
CA SER A 579 -39.45 13.35 12.96
C SER A 579 -40.87 13.60 12.44
N GLY A 580 -41.68 12.55 12.26
CA GLY A 580 -43.00 12.65 11.62
C GLY A 580 -42.99 13.15 10.16
N CYS A 581 -41.80 13.27 9.55
CA CYS A 581 -41.56 13.81 8.21
C CYS A 581 -41.15 12.70 7.24
N TYR A 582 -41.56 12.83 5.97
CA TYR A 582 -41.04 12.00 4.88
C TYR A 582 -39.56 12.33 4.63
N LEU A 583 -38.67 11.66 5.36
CA LEU A 583 -37.26 11.66 5.06
C LEU A 583 -37.03 10.66 3.91
N SER A 584 -36.40 11.12 2.82
CA SER A 584 -35.87 10.24 1.78
C SER A 584 -34.35 10.23 1.92
N THR A 585 -33.75 9.10 2.29
CA THR A 585 -32.30 9.08 2.53
C THR A 585 -31.54 8.81 1.24
N LEU A 586 -30.86 9.84 0.72
CA LEU A 586 -29.92 9.71 -0.38
C LEU A 586 -28.52 9.48 0.20
N TRP A 587 -28.02 8.25 0.09
CA TRP A 587 -26.65 7.93 0.48
C TRP A 587 -25.72 8.00 -0.73
N GLY A 588 -25.00 9.10 -0.87
CA GLY A 588 -23.86 9.13 -1.78
C GLY A 588 -22.70 8.33 -1.19
N LEU A 589 -22.53 7.07 -1.62
CA LEU A 589 -21.19 6.48 -1.56
C LEU A 589 -20.32 7.27 -2.54
N ARG A 590 -19.51 8.22 -2.04
CA ARG A 590 -18.22 8.43 -2.69
C ARG A 590 -17.57 7.04 -2.69
N GLY A 591 -17.43 6.45 -3.86
CA GLY A 591 -17.14 5.02 -4.03
C GLY A 591 -16.06 4.55 -3.07
N GLY A 592 -16.20 3.32 -2.57
CA GLY A 592 -15.23 2.62 -1.75
C GLY A 592 -13.93 2.30 -2.50
N GLU A 593 -13.31 3.29 -3.11
CA GLU A 593 -11.88 3.33 -3.33
C GLU A 593 -11.27 4.05 -2.14
N CYS A 594 -10.25 3.46 -1.53
CA CYS A 594 -9.42 4.12 -0.52
C CYS A 594 -9.20 5.59 -0.90
N LEU A 595 -9.63 6.54 -0.06
CA LEU A 595 -9.16 7.93 -0.03
C LEU A 595 -8.62 8.43 -1.38
N TYR A 596 -9.49 8.53 -2.38
CA TYR A 596 -9.19 9.29 -3.59
C TYR A 596 -10.09 10.52 -3.58
N ASP A 597 -9.52 11.57 -3.00
CA ASP A 597 -9.99 12.92 -3.16
C ASP A 597 -9.63 13.34 -4.60
N GLU A 598 -10.55 13.14 -5.52
CA GLU A 598 -10.62 13.94 -6.73
C GLU A 598 -11.53 15.13 -6.47
N LYS A 599 -10.99 16.32 -6.76
CA LYS A 599 -11.61 17.66 -6.78
C LYS A 599 -11.42 18.51 -5.51
N LEU A 600 -10.27 19.18 -5.47
CA LEU A 600 -10.23 20.61 -5.18
C LEU A 600 -9.62 21.31 -6.39
N GLY A 601 -10.48 21.99 -7.15
CA GLY A 601 -10.15 23.25 -7.80
C GLY A 601 -10.50 24.38 -6.84
#